data_AF-A0A432QJ09-F1
#
_entry.id   AF-A0A432QJ09-F1
#
_cell.length_a   1.000
_cell.length_b   1.000
_cell.length_c   1.000
_cell.angle_alpha   90.00
_cell.angle_beta   90.00
_cell.angle_gamma   90.00
#
_symmetry.space_group_name_H-M   'P 1'
#
loop_
_entity.id
_entity.type
_entity.pdbx_description
1 polymer ?
#
loop_
_entity_poly.entity_id
_entity_poly.type
_entity_poly.pdbx_seq_one_letter_code
_entity_poly.pdbx_strand_id
1 'polypeptide(L)'
;MLIAHLSDLHITAPGRKAYGKVPTGDNLARCVNHINNLSPQPDIVLVTGDVTFDGTAEETALAGRLLGDLRMPWYVVPGNHDNPDTLKVLQHGWERAPMIRKESRGFDYFLSDFAVSLLGVDSSTRNSPGG
;
A
#
# COMPACT_ATOMS: atom_id res chain seq x y z
N MET A 1 16.39 12.11 2.50
CA MET A 1 15.27 11.28 2.05
C MET A 1 15.05 10.19 3.09
N LEU A 2 13.83 10.03 3.57
CA LEU A 2 13.38 9.01 4.51
C LEU A 2 12.20 8.28 3.90
N ILE A 3 12.27 6.96 3.92
CA ILE A 3 11.25 6.06 3.37
C ILE A 3 10.67 5.27 4.54
N ALA A 4 9.35 5.32 4.72
CA ALA A 4 8.66 4.29 5.50
C ALA A 4 8.28 3.15 4.55
N HIS A 5 8.61 1.92 4.91
CA HIS A 5 8.34 0.75 4.07
C HIS A 5 7.45 -0.22 4.83
N LEU A 6 6.27 -0.45 4.27
CA LEU A 6 5.26 -1.39 4.73
C LEU A 6 5.14 -2.55 3.73
N SER A 7 4.79 -3.73 4.24
CA SER A 7 4.58 -4.94 3.44
C SER A 7 3.57 -5.84 4.16
N ASP A 8 2.94 -6.75 3.43
CA ASP A 8 2.15 -7.88 3.98
C ASP A 8 1.09 -7.41 4.98
N LEU A 9 0.30 -6.40 4.56
CA LEU A 9 -0.72 -5.78 5.40
C LEU A 9 -1.87 -6.75 5.70
N HIS A 10 -2.18 -7.64 4.75
CA HIS A 10 -3.19 -8.68 4.86
C HIS A 10 -4.50 -8.16 5.45
N ILE A 11 -4.99 -7.04 4.91
CA ILE A 11 -6.22 -6.40 5.37
C ILE A 11 -7.39 -7.32 5.11
N THR A 12 -8.12 -7.64 6.19
CA THR A 12 -9.40 -8.36 6.13
C THR A 12 -10.56 -7.39 6.10
N ALA A 13 -11.75 -7.85 5.70
CA ALA A 13 -12.96 -7.04 5.71
C ALA A 13 -13.24 -6.36 7.07
N PRO A 14 -13.94 -5.20 7.10
CA PRO A 14 -14.23 -4.47 8.33
C PRO A 14 -14.81 -5.34 9.45
N GLY A 15 -14.28 -5.20 10.66
CA GLY A 15 -14.71 -5.97 11.84
C GLY A 15 -14.23 -7.44 11.86
N ARG A 16 -13.51 -7.90 10.83
CA ARG A 16 -12.88 -9.22 10.80
C ARG A 16 -11.45 -9.18 11.32
N LYS A 17 -10.95 -10.37 11.64
CA LYS A 17 -9.57 -10.61 12.04
C LYS A 17 -8.96 -11.66 11.13
N ALA A 18 -7.73 -11.45 10.67
CA ALA A 18 -6.98 -12.47 9.96
C ALA A 18 -6.84 -13.71 10.87
N TYR A 19 -7.18 -14.87 10.30
CA TYR A 19 -7.25 -16.15 11.01
C TYR A 19 -8.10 -16.13 12.29
N GLY A 20 -9.07 -15.21 12.40
CA GLY A 20 -9.89 -15.01 13.60
C GLY A 20 -9.14 -14.40 14.81
N LYS A 21 -7.86 -14.03 14.64
CA LYS A 21 -6.97 -13.64 15.75
C LYS A 21 -6.40 -12.23 15.62
N VAL A 22 -5.92 -11.87 14.43
CA VAL A 22 -5.15 -10.65 14.21
C VAL A 22 -6.02 -9.55 13.61
N PRO A 23 -6.25 -8.42 14.29
CA PRO A 23 -7.04 -7.31 13.76
C PRO A 23 -6.19 -6.43 12.82
N THR A 24 -5.94 -6.89 11.59
CA THR A 24 -5.00 -6.23 10.65
C THR A 24 -5.40 -4.80 10.30
N GLY A 25 -6.70 -4.53 10.17
CA GLY A 25 -7.21 -3.16 9.98
C GLY A 25 -6.87 -2.20 11.14
N ASP A 26 -7.06 -2.63 12.39
CA ASP A 26 -6.72 -1.82 13.57
C ASP A 26 -5.21 -1.61 13.69
N ASN A 27 -4.42 -2.64 13.35
CA ASN A 27 -2.97 -2.56 13.33
C ASN A 27 -2.46 -1.57 12.28
N LEU A 28 -3.02 -1.58 11.07
CA LEU A 28 -2.68 -0.62 10.03
C LEU A 28 -3.07 0.81 10.45
N ALA A 29 -4.25 1.01 11.04
CA ALA A 29 -4.65 2.33 11.56
C ALA A 29 -3.65 2.88 12.60
N ARG A 30 -3.16 2.02 13.51
CA ARG A 30 -2.13 2.38 14.48
C ARG A 30 -0.78 2.67 13.82
N CYS A 31 -0.40 1.88 12.81
CA CYS A 31 0.82 2.06 12.04
C CYS A 31 0.82 3.40 11.30
N VAL A 32 -0.27 3.73 10.59
CA VAL A 32 -0.46 5.01 9.90
C VAL A 32 -0.37 6.18 10.88
N ASN A 33 -1.06 6.08 12.03
CA ASN A 33 -0.96 7.12 13.06
C ASN A 33 0.48 7.25 13.61
N HIS A 34 1.20 6.15 13.79
CA HIS A 34 2.59 6.19 14.21
C HIS A 34 3.48 6.91 13.18
N ILE A 35 3.39 6.53 11.90
CA ILE A 35 4.12 7.16 10.79
C ILE A 35 3.85 8.67 10.74
N ASN A 36 2.58 9.07 10.86
CA ASN A 36 2.15 10.47 10.85
C ASN A 36 2.70 11.32 12.02
N ASN A 37 3.23 10.69 13.07
CA ASN A 37 3.81 11.33 14.25
C ASN A 37 5.33 11.16 14.36
N LEU A 38 5.99 10.56 13.36
CA LEU A 38 7.45 10.48 13.32
C LEU A 38 8.07 11.88 13.18
N SER A 39 9.20 12.08 13.85
CA SER A 39 10.05 13.27 13.73
C SER A 39 11.50 12.82 13.60
N PRO A 40 12.14 13.02 12.43
CA PRO A 40 11.61 13.62 11.19
C PRO A 40 10.47 12.80 10.52
N GLN A 41 9.61 13.47 9.73
CA GLN A 41 8.60 12.79 8.91
C GLN A 41 9.23 12.09 7.69
N PRO A 42 8.73 10.91 7.30
CA PRO A 42 9.08 10.29 6.01
C PRO A 42 8.65 11.15 4.82
N ASP A 43 9.46 11.12 3.76
CA ASP A 43 9.14 11.77 2.48
C ASP A 43 8.13 10.95 1.66
N ILE A 44 8.08 9.64 1.88
CA ILE A 44 7.26 8.68 1.13
C ILE A 44 7.00 7.43 1.97
N VAL A 45 5.85 6.79 1.72
CA VAL A 45 5.55 5.42 2.17
C VAL A 45 5.49 4.47 0.98
N LEU A 46 6.17 3.34 1.06
CA LEU A 46 6.09 2.25 0.07
C LEU A 46 5.33 1.08 0.68
N VAL A 47 4.37 0.51 -0.07
CA VAL A 47 3.60 -0.68 0.32
C VAL A 47 3.89 -1.79 -0.69
N THR A 48 4.60 -2.85 -0.27
CA THR A 48 5.17 -3.83 -1.21
C THR A 48 4.54 -5.20 -1.14
N GLY A 49 3.26 -5.26 -1.48
CA GLY A 49 2.55 -6.52 -1.68
C GLY A 49 1.74 -6.99 -0.49
N ASP A 50 0.88 -7.98 -0.78
CA ASP A 50 -0.07 -8.62 0.11
C ASP A 50 -0.85 -7.61 0.94
N VAL A 51 -1.43 -6.63 0.24
CA VAL A 51 -2.22 -5.55 0.84
C VAL A 51 -3.49 -6.11 1.47
N THR A 52 -4.14 -7.00 0.75
CA THR A 52 -5.41 -7.64 1.13
C THR A 52 -5.18 -9.08 1.58
N PHE A 53 -6.15 -9.63 2.31
CA PHE A 53 -6.08 -11.02 2.76
C PHE A 53 -6.58 -11.98 1.66
N ASP A 54 -7.75 -11.69 1.07
CA ASP A 54 -8.40 -12.53 0.05
C ASP A 54 -8.63 -11.78 -1.29
N GLY A 55 -8.07 -10.58 -1.47
CA GLY A 55 -8.23 -9.81 -2.72
C GLY A 55 -9.60 -9.16 -2.89
N THR A 56 -10.43 -9.08 -1.85
CA THR A 56 -11.82 -8.61 -1.99
C THR A 56 -11.93 -7.09 -2.10
N ALA A 57 -13.00 -6.59 -2.73
CA ALA A 57 -13.23 -5.15 -2.86
C ALA A 57 -13.40 -4.45 -1.50
N GLU A 58 -14.00 -5.11 -0.51
CA GLU A 58 -14.16 -4.56 0.85
C GLU A 58 -12.83 -4.39 1.56
N GLU A 59 -11.93 -5.36 1.41
CA GLU A 59 -10.56 -5.32 1.95
C GLU A 59 -9.76 -4.19 1.31
N THR A 60 -9.80 -4.10 -0.02
CA THR A 60 -9.14 -3.01 -0.74
C THR A 60 -9.68 -1.65 -0.33
N ALA A 61 -11.01 -1.50 -0.20
CA ALA A 61 -11.63 -0.25 0.22
C ALA A 61 -11.20 0.15 1.63
N LEU A 62 -11.11 -0.81 2.56
CA LEU A 62 -10.61 -0.56 3.91
C LEU A 62 -9.12 -0.16 3.88
N ALA A 63 -8.28 -0.89 3.13
CA ALA A 63 -6.87 -0.58 2.99
C ALA A 63 -6.66 0.83 2.43
N GLY A 64 -7.37 1.18 1.34
CA GLY A 64 -7.29 2.51 0.73
C GLY A 64 -7.74 3.64 1.65
N ARG A 65 -8.80 3.42 2.44
CA ARG A 65 -9.24 4.40 3.45
C ARG A 65 -8.16 4.63 4.51
N LEU A 66 -7.57 3.56 5.04
CA LEU A 66 -6.55 3.65 6.10
C LEU A 66 -5.24 4.25 5.59
N LEU A 67 -4.77 3.83 4.40
CA LEU A 67 -3.58 4.40 3.76
C LEU A 67 -3.82 5.87 3.34
N GLY A 68 -5.06 6.22 2.99
CA GLY A 68 -5.47 7.59 2.67
C GLY A 68 -5.31 8.59 3.85
N ASP A 69 -5.22 8.09 5.08
CA ASP A 69 -4.96 8.92 6.27
C ASP A 69 -3.48 9.28 6.46
N LEU A 70 -2.55 8.72 5.66
CA LEU A 70 -1.15 9.13 5.65
C LEU A 70 -1.01 10.63 5.32
N ARG A 71 0.03 11.29 5.84
CA ARG A 71 0.29 12.72 5.60
C ARG A 71 1.30 12.99 4.49
N MET A 72 1.89 11.93 3.93
CA MET A 72 2.88 11.94 2.88
C MET A 72 2.47 10.99 1.74
N PRO A 73 3.03 11.16 0.53
CA PRO A 73 2.78 10.28 -0.59
C PRO A 73 3.01 8.81 -0.28
N TRP A 74 2.15 7.96 -0.82
CA TRP A 74 2.31 6.51 -0.74
C TRP A 74 2.09 5.83 -2.08
N TYR A 75 2.83 4.75 -2.30
CA TYR A 75 2.81 3.96 -3.53
C TYR A 75 2.77 2.48 -3.19
N VAL A 76 2.09 1.72 -4.04
CA VAL A 76 1.80 0.31 -3.81
C VAL A 76 2.17 -0.54 -5.01
N VAL A 77 2.75 -1.71 -4.74
CA VAL A 77 2.79 -2.85 -5.66
C VAL A 77 1.99 -4.01 -5.06
N PRO A 78 1.30 -4.84 -5.87
CA PRO A 78 0.53 -5.97 -5.39
C PRO A 78 1.44 -7.12 -4.97
N GLY A 79 0.91 -8.01 -4.14
CA GLY A 79 1.47 -9.34 -3.89
C GLY A 79 0.55 -10.43 -4.44
N ASN A 80 0.86 -11.69 -4.16
CA ASN A 80 0.11 -12.84 -4.68
C ASN A 80 -1.28 -13.01 -4.04
N HIS A 81 -1.53 -12.41 -2.88
CA HIS A 81 -2.87 -12.37 -2.26
C HIS A 81 -3.78 -11.31 -2.86
N ASP A 82 -3.21 -10.32 -3.55
CA ASP A 82 -3.99 -9.22 -4.09
C ASP A 82 -4.66 -9.58 -5.41
N ASN A 83 -5.89 -9.10 -5.58
CA ASN A 83 -6.57 -9.16 -6.86
C ASN A 83 -6.36 -7.84 -7.61
N PRO A 84 -5.69 -7.83 -8.78
CA PRO A 84 -5.45 -6.62 -9.55
C PRO A 84 -6.72 -5.83 -9.90
N ASP A 85 -7.84 -6.53 -10.10
CA ASP A 85 -9.11 -5.90 -10.50
C ASP A 85 -9.73 -5.06 -9.39
N THR A 86 -9.56 -5.48 -8.13
CA THR A 86 -10.01 -4.73 -6.95
C THR A 86 -8.95 -3.72 -6.53
N LEU A 87 -7.67 -4.13 -6.48
CA LEU A 87 -6.54 -3.32 -5.99
C LEU A 87 -6.27 -2.08 -6.85
N LYS A 88 -6.68 -2.05 -8.13
CA LYS A 88 -6.42 -0.90 -9.04
C LYS A 88 -6.91 0.44 -8.49
N VAL A 89 -7.92 0.44 -7.60
CA VAL A 89 -8.40 1.66 -6.93
C VAL A 89 -7.33 2.32 -6.05
N LEU A 90 -6.30 1.57 -5.65
CA LEU A 90 -5.18 2.07 -4.84
C LEU A 90 -4.03 2.62 -5.70
N GLN A 91 -4.01 2.41 -7.02
CA GLN A 91 -2.94 2.90 -7.91
C GLN A 91 -2.80 4.43 -7.90
N HIS A 92 -3.86 5.12 -7.49
CA HIS A 92 -3.95 6.57 -7.42
C HIS A 92 -4.20 7.08 -5.99
N GLY A 93 -4.00 6.26 -4.96
CA GLY A 93 -4.44 6.58 -3.61
C GLY A 93 -3.80 7.82 -2.97
N TRP A 94 -2.73 8.37 -3.55
CA TRP A 94 -2.22 9.70 -3.25
C TRP A 94 -2.40 10.69 -4.43
N GLU A 95 -3.65 11.00 -4.77
CA GLU A 95 -3.99 11.98 -5.83
C GLU A 95 -3.67 13.44 -5.47
N ARG A 96 -3.18 13.71 -4.25
CA ARG A 96 -2.89 15.07 -3.74
C ARG A 96 -1.45 15.55 -3.91
N ALA A 97 -0.56 14.80 -4.58
CA ALA A 97 0.77 15.29 -4.90
C ALA A 97 0.86 15.74 -6.38
N PRO A 98 0.51 16.99 -6.72
CA PRO A 98 0.72 17.53 -8.07
C PRO A 98 2.20 17.67 -8.47
N MET A 99 3.14 17.09 -7.72
CA MET A 99 4.58 17.35 -7.83
C MET A 99 5.45 16.12 -8.00
N ILE A 100 4.92 14.88 -7.95
CA ILE A 100 5.72 13.67 -8.20
C ILE A 100 5.41 13.13 -9.58
N ARG A 101 6.39 13.21 -10.48
CA ARG A 101 6.41 12.52 -11.77
C ARG A 101 6.35 11.03 -11.52
N LYS A 102 5.24 10.44 -11.94
CA LYS A 102 5.00 9.00 -11.94
C LYS A 102 4.75 8.57 -13.37
N GLU A 103 5.56 7.64 -13.85
CA GLU A 103 5.23 6.82 -15.01
C GLU A 103 4.72 5.48 -14.51
N SER A 104 3.66 4.92 -15.12
CA SER A 104 3.12 3.63 -14.69
C SER A 104 2.50 2.83 -15.81
N ARG A 105 2.64 1.50 -15.71
CA ARG A 105 1.97 0.50 -16.55
C ARG A 105 1.35 -0.57 -15.65
N GLY A 106 0.05 -0.48 -15.41
CA GLY A 106 -0.57 -1.29 -14.36
C GLY A 106 -0.03 -0.87 -12.99
N PHE A 107 0.51 -1.83 -12.24
CA PHE A 107 1.15 -1.56 -10.94
C PHE A 107 2.64 -1.27 -11.01
N ASP A 108 3.29 -1.50 -12.15
CA ASP A 108 4.67 -1.05 -12.35
C ASP A 108 4.70 0.48 -12.34
N TYR A 109 5.64 1.07 -11.60
CA TYR A 109 5.80 2.52 -11.58
C TYR A 109 7.25 2.96 -11.44
N PHE A 110 7.55 4.16 -11.96
CA PHE A 110 8.83 4.84 -11.82
C PHE A 110 8.62 6.25 -11.25
N LEU A 111 9.38 6.60 -10.19
CA LEU A 111 9.37 7.91 -9.55
C LEU A 111 10.76 8.54 -9.65
N SER A 112 10.86 9.76 -10.19
CA SER A 112 12.14 10.43 -10.46
C SER A 112 12.46 11.61 -9.55
N ASP A 113 11.49 12.09 -8.77
CA ASP A 113 11.57 13.42 -8.14
C ASP A 113 12.17 13.41 -6.73
N PHE A 114 12.57 12.24 -6.24
CA PHE A 114 13.27 12.08 -4.97
C PHE A 114 14.79 12.09 -5.15
N ALA A 115 15.54 12.09 -4.03
CA ALA A 115 17.00 12.04 -4.05
C ALA A 115 17.57 10.78 -4.74
N VAL A 116 16.78 9.70 -4.79
CA VAL A 116 17.03 8.50 -5.59
C VAL A 116 15.77 8.17 -6.39
N SER A 117 15.95 7.62 -7.60
CA SER A 117 14.81 7.12 -8.37
C SER A 117 14.27 5.82 -7.77
N LEU A 118 12.95 5.66 -7.78
CA LEU A 118 12.27 4.48 -7.24
C LEU A 118 11.54 3.74 -8.37
N LEU A 119 11.78 2.44 -8.50
CA LEU A 119 11.08 1.55 -9.43
C LEU A 119 10.30 0.51 -8.61
N GLY A 120 8.97 0.57 -8.67
CA GLY A 120 8.09 -0.48 -8.18
C GLY A 120 7.75 -1.43 -9.31
N VAL A 121 7.87 -2.74 -9.07
CA VAL A 121 7.58 -3.80 -10.05
C VAL A 121 6.57 -4.76 -9.46
N ASP A 122 5.50 -5.01 -10.22
CA ASP A 122 4.57 -6.10 -9.95
C ASP A 122 5.22 -7.43 -10.37
N SER A 123 5.64 -8.20 -9.36
CA SER A 123 6.18 -9.55 -9.59
C SER A 123 5.09 -10.62 -9.57
N SER A 124 3.87 -10.27 -9.15
CA SER A 124 2.86 -11.23 -8.71
C SER A 124 2.45 -12.22 -9.79
N THR A 125 2.47 -13.50 -9.42
CA THR A 125 1.95 -14.60 -10.22
C THR A 125 0.67 -15.14 -9.60
N ARG A 126 -0.46 -15.02 -10.33
CA ARG A 126 -1.77 -15.46 -9.82
C ARG A 126 -1.73 -16.92 -9.36
N ASN A 127 -2.24 -17.18 -8.16
CA ASN A 127 -2.39 -18.50 -7.55
C ASN A 127 -1.06 -19.27 -7.32
N SER A 128 0.07 -18.57 -7.27
CA SER A 128 1.36 -19.16 -6.91
C SER A 128 1.86 -18.55 -5.60
N PRO A 129 2.54 -19.33 -4.74
CA PRO A 129 3.22 -18.78 -3.58
C PRO A 129 4.48 -18.01 -4.02
N GLY A 130 4.73 -16.86 -3.40
CA GLY A 130 5.79 -15.93 -3.79
C GLY A 130 5.31 -14.90 -4.80
N GLY A 131 6.05 -13.79 -4.91
CA GLY A 131 5.88 -12.80 -5.98
C GLY A 131 5.99 -13.49 -7.34
#